data_AF-A0A519YT98-F1
#
_entry.id   AF-A0A519YT98-F1
#
_cell.length_a   1.000
_cell.length_b   1.000
_cell.length_c   1.000
_cell.angle_alpha   90.00
_cell.angle_beta   90.00
_cell.angle_gamma   90.00
#
_symmetry.space_group_name_H-M   'P 1'
#
loop_
_entity.id
_entity.type
_entity.pdbx_description
1 polymer ?
#
loop_
_entity_poly.entity_id
_entity_poly.type
_entity_poly.pdbx_seq_one_letter_code
_entity_poly.pdbx_strand_id
1 'polypeptide(L)'
;MSIRPGARAASMAMLFLLMGGCGKDKAPARDVAGGAPVPVTTQLLQASTWTDTLQAIGTAKARESVTLTSKVSEVVQDVHFESGDEVRAGQPLITLRGDSQQ
;
A
#
# COMPACT_ATOMS: atom_id res chain seq x y z
N MET A 1 72.76 -3.43 72.70
CA MET A 1 73.96 -2.84 72.11
C MET A 1 73.55 -2.22 70.78
N SER A 2 72.96 -1.03 70.80
CA SER A 2 73.60 0.30 70.77
C SER A 2 74.08 0.71 69.36
N ILE A 3 73.73 1.96 69.03
CA ILE A 3 74.21 2.83 67.94
C ILE A 3 73.34 2.85 66.65
N ARG A 4 72.65 3.99 66.47
CA ARG A 4 71.79 4.44 65.34
C ARG A 4 72.63 5.09 64.23
N PRO A 5 72.23 5.02 62.94
CA PRO A 5 72.25 6.26 62.13
C PRO A 5 71.24 6.26 60.96
N GLY A 6 70.02 6.73 61.24
CA GLY A 6 69.03 7.19 60.26
C GLY A 6 69.39 8.53 59.60
N ALA A 7 70.68 8.86 59.44
CA ALA A 7 71.14 10.13 58.88
C ALA A 7 71.43 10.08 57.37
N ARG A 8 71.59 8.88 56.79
CA ARG A 8 71.92 8.73 55.35
C ARG A 8 70.72 8.57 54.44
N ALA A 9 69.60 8.05 54.96
CA ALA A 9 68.39 7.83 54.17
C ALA A 9 67.58 9.11 53.94
N ALA A 10 67.65 10.08 54.87
CA ALA A 10 66.87 11.32 54.78
C ALA A 10 67.38 12.30 53.70
N SER A 11 68.70 12.37 53.47
CA SER A 11 69.28 13.28 52.48
C SER A 11 69.07 12.84 51.02
N MET A 12 68.85 11.55 50.76
CA MET A 12 68.62 11.05 49.39
C MET A 12 67.15 11.11 48.97
N ALA A 13 66.21 11.20 49.93
CA ALA A 13 64.79 11.38 49.67
C ALA A 13 64.42 12.84 49.38
N MET A 14 65.14 13.81 49.95
CA MET A 14 64.89 15.24 49.74
C MET A 14 65.32 15.73 48.34
N LEU A 15 66.36 15.11 47.75
CA LEU A 15 66.86 15.48 46.43
C LEU A 15 66.02 14.89 45.28
N PHE A 16 65.26 13.82 45.53
CA PHE A 16 64.34 13.23 44.55
C PHE A 16 63.01 13.99 44.45
N LEU A 17 62.66 14.81 45.44
CA LEU A 17 61.40 15.58 45.46
C LEU A 17 61.44 16.89 44.65
N LEU A 18 62.62 17.34 44.21
CA LEU A 18 62.80 18.63 43.51
C LEU A 18 62.80 18.53 41.98
N MET A 19 62.71 17.33 41.41
CA MET A 19 62.78 17.12 39.94
C MET A 19 61.48 16.59 39.30
N GLY A 20 60.38 16.52 40.05
CA GLY A 20 59.09 15.97 39.61
C GLY A 20 58.02 17.00 39.22
N GLY A 21 58.40 18.19 38.72
CA GLY A 21 57.46 19.26 38.36
C GLY A 21 57.49 19.60 36.86
N CYS A 22 56.88 18.77 36.02
CA CYS A 22 56.59 19.11 34.62
C CYS A 22 55.09 18.90 34.36
N GLY A 23 54.39 20.02 34.14
CA GLY A 23 52.94 20.12 34.04
C GLY A 23 52.39 19.53 32.74
N LYS A 24 51.20 18.93 32.83
CA LYS A 24 50.43 18.41 31.70
C LYS A 24 49.43 19.47 31.26
N ASP A 25 49.86 20.41 30.42
CA ASP A 25 48.96 21.40 29.83
C ASP A 25 48.10 20.74 28.73
N LYS A 26 46.89 20.34 29.10
CA LYS A 26 45.86 19.98 28.13
C LYS A 26 45.21 21.27 27.63
N ALA A 27 45.62 21.72 26.45
CA ALA A 27 44.88 22.74 25.72
C ALA A 27 43.45 22.22 25.44
N PRO A 28 42.38 23.01 25.69
CA PRO A 28 41.04 22.62 25.32
C PRO A 28 40.93 22.54 23.79
N ALA A 29 40.32 21.47 23.28
CA ALA A 29 39.98 21.34 21.88
C ALA A 29 39.04 22.50 21.48
N ARG A 30 39.32 23.13 20.34
CA ARG A 30 38.43 24.15 19.77
C ARG A 30 37.18 23.46 19.25
N ASP A 31 36.04 23.72 19.88
CA ASP A 31 34.73 23.40 19.32
C ASP A 31 34.57 24.22 18.03
N VAL A 32 34.71 23.55 16.89
CA VAL A 32 34.31 24.11 15.60
C VAL A 32 32.80 24.30 15.69
N ALA A 33 32.36 25.56 15.73
CA ALA A 33 30.96 25.93 15.79
C ALA A 33 30.23 25.51 14.51
N GLY A 34 29.87 24.23 14.42
CA GLY A 34 28.81 23.69 13.58
C GLY A 34 27.78 23.10 14.54
N GLY A 35 26.60 23.70 14.62
CA GLY A 35 25.53 23.25 15.51
C GLY A 35 25.25 21.75 15.35
N ALA A 36 24.83 21.11 16.45
CA ALA A 36 24.49 19.69 16.45
C ALA A 36 23.49 19.39 15.31
N PRO A 37 23.68 18.29 14.56
CA PRO A 37 22.80 17.96 13.45
C PRO A 37 21.37 17.77 13.97
N VAL A 38 20.42 18.42 13.31
CA VAL A 38 19.00 18.32 13.64
C VAL A 38 18.51 16.93 13.19
N PRO A 39 17.95 16.11 14.09
CA PRO A 39 17.44 14.79 13.71
C PRO A 39 16.23 14.93 12.79
N VAL A 40 16.18 14.09 11.76
CA VAL A 40 15.06 14.00 10.81
C VAL A 40 14.55 12.57 10.74
N THR A 41 13.25 12.42 10.46
CA THR A 41 12.64 11.11 10.22
C THR A 41 12.60 10.85 8.72
N THR A 42 13.08 9.69 8.29
CA THR A 42 13.02 9.24 6.91
C THR A 42 12.23 7.95 6.80
N GLN A 43 11.68 7.70 5.62
CA GLN A 43 11.02 6.44 5.29
C GLN A 43 11.50 5.99 3.90
N LEU A 44 11.78 4.69 3.77
CA LEU A 44 12.15 4.10 2.49
C LEU A 44 10.87 3.82 1.68
N LEU A 45 10.80 4.37 0.47
CA LEU A 45 9.70 4.10 -0.46
C LEU A 45 9.88 2.73 -1.12
N GLN A 46 8.77 2.03 -1.31
CA GLN A 46 8.72 0.81 -2.12
C GLN A 46 7.66 0.97 -3.20
N ALA A 47 7.95 0.45 -4.39
CA ALA A 47 6.98 0.39 -5.47
C ALA A 47 5.81 -0.52 -5.04
N SER A 48 4.59 -0.04 -5.20
CA SER A 48 3.38 -0.84 -5.02
C SER A 48 2.49 -0.69 -6.24
N THR A 49 1.73 -1.73 -6.55
CA THR A 49 0.72 -1.68 -7.60
C THR A 49 -0.47 -0.87 -7.08
N TRP A 50 -0.74 0.25 -7.74
CA TRP A 50 -1.94 1.04 -7.50
C TRP A 50 -2.89 0.86 -8.67
N THR A 51 -4.18 0.66 -8.38
CA THR A 51 -5.21 0.51 -9.42
C THR A 51 -6.38 1.42 -9.10
N ASP A 52 -6.75 2.25 -10.06
CA ASP A 52 -7.95 3.07 -9.98
C ASP A 52 -9.18 2.20 -10.27
N THR A 53 -10.19 2.28 -9.42
CA THR A 53 -11.42 1.48 -9.55
C THR A 53 -12.61 2.41 -9.62
N LEU A 54 -13.37 2.31 -10.72
CA LEU A 54 -14.63 3.02 -10.88
C LEU A 54 -15.79 2.09 -10.55
N GLN A 55 -16.60 2.47 -9.57
CA GLN A 55 -17.88 1.82 -9.31
C GLN A 55 -18.99 2.52 -10.10
N ALA A 56 -19.69 1.74 -10.93
CA ALA A 56 -20.83 2.22 -11.70
C ALA A 56 -21.98 1.23 -11.62
N ILE A 57 -23.20 1.74 -11.68
CA ILE A 57 -24.42 0.94 -11.79
C ILE A 57 -24.80 0.88 -13.27
N GLY A 58 -25.10 -0.31 -13.77
CA GLY A 58 -25.56 -0.52 -15.13
C GLY A 58 -26.73 -1.50 -15.17
N THR A 59 -27.62 -1.32 -16.14
CA THR A 59 -28.72 -2.26 -16.41
C THR A 59 -28.33 -3.17 -17.56
N ALA A 60 -28.47 -4.47 -17.37
CA ALA A 60 -28.29 -5.43 -18.45
C ALA A 60 -29.36 -5.23 -19.53
N LYS A 61 -28.97 -5.33 -20.80
CA LYS A 61 -29.88 -5.33 -21.94
C LYS A 61 -29.72 -6.63 -22.72
N ALA A 62 -30.80 -7.07 -23.34
CA ALA A 62 -30.76 -8.23 -24.23
C ALA A 62 -29.77 -7.96 -25.37
N ARG A 63 -28.96 -8.96 -25.72
CA ARG A 63 -28.05 -8.87 -26.86
C ARG A 63 -28.82 -8.77 -28.18
N GLU A 64 -29.96 -9.46 -28.23
CA GLU A 64 -30.87 -9.49 -29.37
C GLU A 64 -32.30 -9.37 -28.85
N SER A 65 -33.10 -8.55 -29.53
CA SER A 65 -34.52 -8.35 -29.22
C SER A 65 -35.25 -8.14 -30.54
N VAL A 66 -36.26 -8.97 -30.80
CA VAL A 66 -37.09 -8.87 -32.00
C VAL A 66 -38.55 -8.75 -31.61
N THR A 67 -39.25 -7.84 -32.29
CA THR A 67 -40.71 -7.73 -32.19
C THR A 67 -41.30 -8.51 -33.36
N LEU A 68 -42.03 -9.58 -33.07
CA LEU A 68 -42.73 -10.37 -34.08
C LEU A 68 -44.07 -9.72 -34.40
N THR A 69 -44.40 -9.64 -35.69
CA THR A 69 -45.68 -9.13 -36.19
C THR A 69 -46.27 -10.11 -37.18
N SER A 70 -47.61 -10.18 -37.28
CA SER A 70 -48.24 -10.96 -38.32
C SER A 70 -48.00 -10.31 -39.68
N LYS A 71 -47.82 -11.15 -40.71
CA LYS A 71 -47.70 -10.70 -42.11
C LYS A 71 -49.05 -10.34 -42.73
N VAL A 72 -50.13 -10.91 -42.18
CA VAL A 72 -51.50 -10.76 -42.63
C VAL A 72 -52.39 -10.32 -41.47
N SER A 73 -53.51 -9.68 -41.81
CA SER A 73 -54.52 -9.27 -40.84
C SER A 73 -55.61 -10.33 -40.76
N GLU A 74 -55.50 -11.22 -39.78
CA GLU A 74 -56.44 -12.32 -39.52
C GLU A 74 -56.77 -12.39 -38.03
N VAL A 75 -57.77 -13.19 -37.67
CA VAL A 75 -58.20 -13.37 -36.27
C VAL A 75 -57.30 -14.38 -35.56
N VAL A 76 -56.83 -14.04 -34.35
CA VAL A 76 -56.09 -14.97 -33.48
C VAL A 76 -57.02 -16.10 -33.06
N GLN A 77 -56.66 -17.32 -33.43
CA GLN A 77 -57.39 -18.53 -33.06
C GLN A 77 -56.85 -19.14 -31.78
N ASP A 78 -55.53 -19.35 -31.71
CA ASP A 78 -54.85 -19.99 -30.57
C ASP A 78 -53.49 -19.35 -30.30
N VAL A 79 -53.05 -19.41 -29.04
CA VAL A 79 -51.72 -18.95 -28.57
C VAL A 79 -51.01 -20.16 -27.94
N HIS A 80 -49.76 -20.41 -28.35
CA HIS A 80 -49.01 -21.63 -28.01
C HIS A 80 -47.83 -21.40 -27.04
N PHE A 81 -47.83 -20.28 -26.32
CA PHE A 81 -46.78 -19.94 -25.36
C PHE A 81 -47.33 -19.09 -24.21
N GLU A 82 -46.62 -19.13 -23.10
CA GLU A 82 -46.84 -18.26 -21.94
C GLU A 82 -45.69 -17.25 -21.77
N SER A 83 -45.93 -16.21 -20.96
CA SER A 83 -44.94 -15.18 -20.72
C SER A 83 -43.74 -15.74 -19.94
N GLY A 84 -42.54 -15.64 -20.54
CA GLY A 84 -41.30 -16.14 -19.98
C GLY A 84 -40.83 -17.47 -20.57
N ASP A 85 -41.61 -18.07 -21.46
CA ASP A 85 -41.24 -19.32 -22.12
C ASP A 85 -40.03 -19.16 -23.05
N GLU A 86 -39.15 -20.17 -23.03
CA GLU A 86 -38.10 -20.32 -24.03
C GLU A 86 -38.66 -21.04 -25.26
N VAL A 87 -38.56 -20.38 -26.42
CA VAL A 87 -39.10 -20.89 -27.69
C VAL A 87 -37.98 -21.12 -28.70
N ARG A 88 -38.13 -22.15 -29.54
CA ARG A 88 -37.13 -22.48 -30.57
C ARG A 88 -37.49 -21.88 -31.92
N ALA A 89 -36.49 -21.68 -32.77
CA ALA A 89 -36.71 -21.28 -34.15
C ALA A 89 -37.63 -22.29 -34.87
N GLY A 90 -38.64 -21.76 -35.55
CA GLY A 90 -39.66 -22.57 -36.24
C GLY A 90 -40.79 -23.09 -35.35
N GLN A 91 -40.75 -22.87 -34.04
CA GLN A 91 -41.86 -23.19 -33.15
C GLN A 91 -43.07 -22.29 -33.44
N PRO A 92 -44.28 -22.85 -33.69
CA PRO A 92 -45.50 -22.05 -33.82
C PRO A 92 -45.80 -21.31 -32.51
N LEU A 93 -46.01 -19.99 -32.60
CA LEU A 93 -46.37 -19.16 -31.44
C LEU A 93 -47.86 -18.81 -31.42
N ILE A 94 -48.46 -18.56 -32.59
CA ILE A 94 -49.87 -18.18 -32.75
C ILE A 94 -50.45 -18.91 -33.95
N THR A 95 -51.67 -19.42 -33.81
CA THR A 95 -52.51 -19.85 -34.95
C THR A 95 -53.45 -18.72 -35.33
N LEU A 96 -53.44 -18.34 -36.61
CA LEU A 96 -54.39 -17.39 -37.18
C LEU A 96 -55.45 -18.15 -37.98
N ARG A 97 -56.69 -17.66 -37.93
CA ARG A 97 -57.79 -18.16 -38.76
C ARG A 97 -57.98 -17.21 -39.94
N GLY A 98 -57.70 -17.71 -41.13
CA GLY A 98 -58.06 -17.04 -42.38
C GLY A 98 -59.54 -17.16 -42.67
N ASP A 99 -60.18 -16.02 -42.95
CA ASP A 99 -61.57 -15.95 -43.40
C ASP A 99 -61.62 -16.28 -44.91
N SER A 100 -61.44 -17.55 -45.27
CA SER A 100 -61.63 -18.04 -46.65
C SER A 100 -63.08 -18.45 -46.92
N GLN A 101 -64.04 -17.59 -46.57
CA GLN A 101 -65.42 -17.70 -47.03
C GLN A 101 -65.89 -16.37 -47.64
N GLN A 102 -65.57 -16.16 -48.92
CA GLN A 102 -66.51 -16.13 -50.07
C GLN A 102 -65.76 -15.80 -51.37
#